data_AF-A0A7J6THP9-F1
#
_entry.id   AF-A0A7J6THP9-F1
#
_cell.length_a   1.000
_cell.length_b   1.000
_cell.length_c   1.000
_cell.angle_alpha   90.00
_cell.angle_beta   90.00
_cell.angle_gamma   90.00
#
_symmetry.space_group_name_H-M   'P 1'
#
loop_
_entity.id
_entity.type
_entity.pdbx_description
1 polymer ?
#
loop_
_entity_poly.entity_id
_entity_poly.type
_entity_poly.pdbx_seq_one_letter_code
_entity_poly.pdbx_strand_id
1 'polypeptide(L)'
;SLGSSTIAGIRDVTLGYDSRMSDKKSVLPATPDQQMITLYFDNNAVVTLRGSGTEPKLKYYCEMSDRKSEEQAKANLEVVVNDVINNFLQPEKNGLERR
;
A
#
# COMPACT_ATOMS: atom_id res chain seq x y z
N SER A 1 8.99 -8.99 1.61
CA SER A 1 7.65 -9.28 2.17
C SER A 1 7.38 -8.32 3.33
N LEU A 2 6.12 -8.20 3.73
CA LEU A 2 5.69 -7.56 4.99
C LEU A 2 4.98 -8.63 5.81
N GLY A 3 5.59 -9.09 6.89
CA GLY A 3 5.07 -10.24 7.62
C GLY A 3 4.93 -11.46 6.70
N SER A 4 3.71 -11.99 6.63
CA SER A 4 3.35 -13.12 5.76
C SER A 4 3.04 -12.73 4.31
N SER A 5 2.83 -11.44 4.05
CA SER A 5 2.39 -10.92 2.76
C SER A 5 3.58 -10.62 1.83
N THR A 6 3.59 -11.23 0.64
CA THR A 6 4.68 -11.06 -0.34
C THR A 6 4.42 -9.86 -1.24
N ILE A 7 5.34 -8.91 -1.25
CA ILE A 7 5.30 -7.75 -2.14
C ILE A 7 5.82 -8.16 -3.53
N ALA A 8 4.97 -8.02 -4.55
CA ALA A 8 5.31 -8.21 -5.95
C ALA A 8 5.79 -6.91 -6.63
N GLY A 9 5.40 -5.75 -6.12
CA GLY A 9 5.83 -4.47 -6.67
C GLY A 9 5.58 -3.28 -5.74
N ILE A 10 6.32 -2.20 -5.98
CA ILE A 10 6.21 -0.95 -5.24
C ILE A 10 6.18 0.18 -6.26
N ARG A 11 5.20 1.08 -6.11
CA ARG A 11 5.20 2.38 -6.77
C ARG A 11 5.30 3.45 -5.70
N ASP A 12 6.20 4.40 -5.92
CA ASP A 12 6.34 5.61 -5.13
C ASP A 12 6.20 6.79 -6.10
N VAL A 13 5.03 7.43 -6.12
CA VAL A 13 4.80 8.58 -7.02
C VAL A 13 5.47 9.84 -6.48
N THR A 14 5.87 9.88 -5.20
CA THR A 14 6.66 10.99 -4.67
C THR A 14 8.02 11.07 -5.34
N LEU A 15 8.64 9.90 -5.58
CA LEU A 15 9.93 9.79 -6.27
C LEU A 15 9.81 9.51 -7.78
N GLY A 16 8.59 9.28 -8.28
CA GLY A 16 8.37 8.87 -9.67
C GLY A 16 8.93 7.47 -9.98
N TYR A 17 8.93 6.58 -8.99
CA TYR A 17 9.47 5.23 -9.07
C TYR A 17 8.35 4.17 -9.20
N ASP A 18 8.54 3.16 -10.04
CA ASP A 18 7.67 1.97 -10.09
C ASP A 18 8.50 0.72 -10.41
N SER A 19 8.62 -0.19 -9.44
CA SER A 19 9.45 -1.38 -9.56
C SER A 19 8.95 -2.37 -10.62
N ARG A 20 7.71 -2.25 -11.08
CA ARG A 20 7.09 -3.13 -12.09
C ARG A 20 7.38 -2.69 -13.51
N MET A 21 7.86 -1.45 -13.69
CA MET A 21 8.26 -0.93 -14.99
C MET A 21 9.70 -1.35 -15.30
N SER A 22 10.01 -1.55 -16.58
CA SER A 22 11.33 -2.00 -17.02
C SER A 22 12.42 -0.96 -16.75
N ASP A 23 12.09 0.33 -16.89
CA ASP A 23 12.98 1.46 -16.64
C ASP A 23 12.90 2.01 -15.19
N LYS A 24 12.10 1.35 -14.33
CA LYS A 24 11.82 1.74 -12.94
C LYS A 24 11.15 3.10 -12.76
N LYS A 25 10.59 3.69 -13.82
CA LYS A 25 9.88 4.96 -13.75
C LYS A 25 8.38 4.75 -13.61
N SER A 26 7.76 5.54 -12.74
CA SER A 26 6.30 5.60 -12.62
C SER A 26 5.69 6.19 -13.90
N VAL A 27 4.61 5.57 -14.37
CA VAL A 27 3.77 6.13 -15.44
C VAL A 27 2.97 7.35 -14.98
N LEU A 28 2.76 7.48 -13.67
CA LEU A 28 2.15 8.66 -13.07
C LEU A 28 3.21 9.73 -12.84
N PRO A 29 2.91 11.02 -13.06
CA PRO A 29 3.82 12.12 -12.79
C PRO A 29 4.31 12.09 -11.34
N ALA A 30 5.58 12.46 -11.14
CA ALA A 30 6.13 12.58 -9.79
C ALA A 30 5.45 13.73 -9.03
N THR A 31 5.09 13.49 -7.77
CA THR A 31 4.49 14.48 -6.88
C THR A 31 5.28 14.57 -5.57
N PRO A 32 6.46 15.26 -5.56
CA PRO A 32 7.35 15.31 -4.39
C PRO A 32 6.68 15.84 -3.11
N ASP A 33 5.69 16.72 -3.27
CA ASP A 33 4.95 17.33 -2.17
C ASP A 33 3.73 16.52 -1.73
N GLN A 34 3.39 15.44 -2.45
CA GLN A 34 2.29 14.54 -2.13
C GLN A 34 2.83 13.13 -1.88
N GLN A 35 3.03 12.82 -0.59
CA GLN A 35 3.49 11.51 -0.12
C GLN A 35 2.49 10.43 -0.50
N MET A 36 2.83 9.53 -1.43
CA MET A 36 1.96 8.45 -1.88
C MET A 36 2.75 7.23 -2.36
N ILE A 37 2.48 6.09 -1.72
CA ILE A 37 3.13 4.80 -2.01
C ILE A 37 2.04 3.76 -2.26
N THR A 38 2.18 2.96 -3.32
CA THR A 38 1.33 1.81 -3.60
C THR A 38 2.15 0.52 -3.54
N LEU A 39 1.70 -0.42 -2.71
CA LEU A 39 2.23 -1.77 -2.59
C LEU A 39 1.34 -2.73 -3.37
N TYR A 40 1.96 -3.52 -4.24
CA TYR A 40 1.32 -4.58 -5.00
C TYR A 40 1.77 -5.92 -4.43
N PHE A 41 0.83 -6.79 -4.10
CA PHE A 41 1.11 -8.11 -3.53
C PHE A 41 0.91 -9.22 -4.58
N ASP A 42 1.55 -10.35 -4.39
CA ASP A 42 1.50 -11.50 -5.31
C ASP A 42 0.13 -12.18 -5.36
N ASN A 43 -0.69 -12.00 -4.33
CA ASN A 43 -2.07 -12.46 -4.25
C ASN A 43 -3.08 -11.48 -4.88
N ASN A 44 -2.63 -10.50 -5.67
CA ASN A 44 -3.44 -9.44 -6.29
C ASN A 44 -4.03 -8.40 -5.32
N ALA A 45 -3.65 -8.39 -4.05
CA ALA A 45 -3.96 -7.26 -3.18
C ALA A 45 -3.15 -6.02 -3.59
N VAL A 46 -3.78 -4.85 -3.48
CA VAL A 46 -3.16 -3.55 -3.72
C VAL A 46 -3.46 -2.65 -2.54
N VAL A 47 -2.43 -2.05 -1.96
CA VAL A 47 -2.58 -1.10 -0.84
C VAL A 47 -1.90 0.21 -1.20
N THR A 48 -2.66 1.30 -1.21
CA THR A 48 -2.13 2.65 -1.44
C THR A 48 -2.18 3.46 -0.14
N LEU A 49 -1.03 3.95 0.28
CA LEU A 49 -0.85 4.85 1.42
C LEU A 49 -0.66 6.28 0.91
N ARG A 50 -1.34 7.25 1.53
CA ARG A 50 -1.25 8.66 1.14
C ARG A 50 -1.34 9.59 2.34
N GLY A 51 -0.50 10.62 2.37
CA GLY A 51 -0.73 11.77 3.25
C GLY A 51 -1.98 12.55 2.86
N SER A 52 -2.77 12.99 3.85
CA SER A 52 -3.86 13.93 3.61
C SER A 52 -3.29 15.33 3.35
N GLY A 53 -3.77 16.01 2.31
CA GLY A 53 -3.25 17.33 1.92
C GLY A 53 -3.70 18.49 2.82
N THR A 54 -4.77 18.30 3.60
CA THR A 54 -5.39 19.36 4.41
C THR A 54 -5.40 19.06 5.90
N GLU A 55 -5.05 17.84 6.31
CA GLU A 55 -5.11 17.39 7.70
C GLU A 55 -3.88 16.53 8.00
N PRO A 56 -3.37 16.48 9.25
CA PRO A 56 -2.25 15.63 9.63
C PRO A 56 -2.71 14.16 9.79
N LYS A 57 -3.23 13.58 8.71
CA LYS A 57 -3.75 12.19 8.66
C LYS A 57 -3.06 11.41 7.56
N LEU A 58 -2.75 10.16 7.87
CA LEU A 58 -2.40 9.15 6.87
C LEU A 58 -3.67 8.41 6.45
N LYS A 59 -3.93 8.33 5.15
CA LYS A 59 -5.03 7.54 4.56
C LYS A 59 -4.46 6.30 3.89
N TYR A 60 -5.21 5.21 3.94
CA TYR A 60 -4.91 4.03 3.16
C TYR A 60 -6.16 3.53 2.42
N TYR A 61 -5.94 3.04 1.21
CA TYR A 61 -6.94 2.36 0.39
C TYR A 61 -6.42 0.97 0.10
N CYS A 62 -7.27 -0.04 0.23
CA CYS A 62 -6.91 -1.42 0.00
C CYS A 62 -7.99 -2.10 -0.83
N GLU A 63 -7.56 -2.84 -1.84
CA GLU A 63 -8.44 -3.60 -2.72
C GLU A 63 -7.79 -4.92 -3.08
N MET A 64 -8.63 -5.92 -3.37
CA MET A 64 -8.21 -7.23 -3.83
C MET A 64 -9.34 -7.85 -4.62
N SER A 65 -8.98 -8.67 -5.61
CA SER A 65 -9.91 -9.56 -6.30
C SER A 65 -9.43 -11.00 -6.16
N ASP A 66 -10.37 -11.93 -5.99
CA ASP A 66 -10.10 -13.36 -5.96
C ASP A 66 -11.03 -14.05 -6.95
N ARG A 67 -10.52 -15.08 -7.63
CA ARG A 67 -11.30 -15.84 -8.62
C ARG A 67 -12.28 -16.81 -7.99
N LYS A 68 -12.08 -17.17 -6.71
CA LYS A 68 -12.90 -18.15 -5.98
C LYS A 68 -14.17 -17.51 -5.44
N SER A 69 -14.05 -16.45 -4.63
CA SER A 69 -15.20 -15.74 -4.04
C SER A 69 -14.79 -14.41 -3.42
N GLU A 70 -15.79 -13.56 -3.15
CA GLU A 70 -15.61 -12.29 -2.42
C GLU A 70 -15.13 -12.53 -0.98
N GLU A 71 -15.64 -13.57 -0.31
CA GLU A 71 -15.26 -13.91 1.06
C GLU A 71 -13.77 -14.27 1.17
N GLN A 72 -13.25 -15.02 0.19
CA GLN A 72 -11.83 -15.35 0.14
C GLN A 72 -10.97 -14.12 -0.12
N ALA A 73 -11.42 -13.21 -1.02
CA ALA A 73 -10.74 -11.94 -1.27
C ALA A 73 -10.68 -11.10 0.00
N LYS A 74 -11.78 -11.01 0.75
CA LYS A 74 -11.87 -10.27 2.00
C LYS A 74 -10.95 -10.83 3.08
N ALA A 75 -10.95 -12.15 3.28
CA ALA A 75 -10.08 -12.80 4.26
C ALA A 75 -8.59 -12.59 3.94
N ASN A 76 -8.20 -12.73 2.67
CA ASN A 76 -6.82 -12.50 2.24
C ASN A 76 -6.41 -11.02 2.36
N LEU A 77 -7.31 -10.11 2.00
CA LEU A 77 -7.07 -8.67 2.11
C LEU A 77 -6.90 -8.23 3.57
N GLU A 78 -7.66 -8.81 4.50
CA GLU A 78 -7.51 -8.54 5.94
C GLU A 78 -6.11 -8.90 6.46
N VAL A 79 -5.56 -10.04 6.03
CA VAL A 79 -4.17 -10.42 6.36
C VAL A 79 -3.18 -9.38 5.81
N VAL A 80 -3.31 -9.00 4.54
CA VAL A 80 -2.42 -8.01 3.90
C VAL A 80 -2.51 -6.65 4.60
N VAL A 81 -3.71 -6.18 4.91
CA VAL A 81 -3.93 -4.91 5.60
C VAL A 81 -3.32 -4.93 6.99
N ASN A 82 -3.49 -6.02 7.75
CA ASN A 82 -2.87 -6.18 9.06
C ASN A 82 -1.34 -6.19 8.96
N ASP A 83 -0.77 -6.88 7.97
CA ASP A 83 0.67 -6.88 7.73
C ASP A 83 1.20 -5.48 7.37
N VAL A 84 0.48 -4.72 6.54
CA VAL A 84 0.84 -3.33 6.21
C VAL A 84 0.77 -2.44 7.45
N ILE A 85 -0.32 -2.51 8.22
CA ILE A 85 -0.47 -1.69 9.42
C ILE A 85 0.63 -2.03 10.43
N ASN A 86 0.79 -3.30 10.80
CA ASN A 86 1.66 -3.68 11.90
C ASN A 86 3.15 -3.61 11.52
N ASN A 87 3.51 -3.98 10.29
CA ASN A 87 4.93 -4.09 9.90
C ASN A 87 5.44 -2.89 9.10
N PHE A 88 4.60 -2.22 8.33
CA PHE A 88 5.01 -1.04 7.55
C PHE A 88 4.70 0.26 8.29
N LEU A 89 3.45 0.46 8.72
CA LEU A 89 3.06 1.70 9.41
C LEU A 89 3.52 1.75 10.87
N GLN A 90 3.64 0.60 11.53
CA GLN A 90 4.07 0.46 12.94
C GLN A 90 3.45 1.55 13.86
N PRO A 91 2.11 1.60 14.00
CA PRO A 91 1.41 2.74 14.61
C PRO A 91 1.91 3.13 15.99
N GLU A 92 2.13 2.15 16.88
CA GLU A 92 2.62 2.40 18.24
C GLU A 92 4.00 3.07 18.25
N LYS A 93 4.92 2.59 17.41
CA LYS A 93 6.27 3.13 17.29
C LYS A 93 6.28 4.54 16.69
N ASN A 94 5.38 4.79 15.74
CA ASN A 94 5.33 6.04 14.98
C ASN A 94 4.29 7.04 15.50
N GLY A 95 3.66 6.75 16.66
CA GLY A 95 2.66 7.63 17.27
C GLY A 95 1.39 7.83 16.41
N LEU A 96 1.02 6.83 15.59
CA LEU A 96 -0.18 6.89 14.77
C LEU A 96 -1.38 6.37 15.57
N GLU A 97 -2.42 7.18 15.68
CA GLU A 97 -3.69 6.80 16.30
C GLU A 97 -4.73 6.49 15.22
N ARG A 98 -5.42 5.35 15.35
CA ARG A 98 -6.58 5.03 14.51
C ARG A 98 -7.77 5.86 15.02
N ARG A 99 -8.29 6.74 14.18
CA ARG A 99 -9.46 7.58 14.46
C ARG A 99 -10.54 7.38 13.42
#